data_AF-A0A967YSU9-F1
#
_entry.id   AF-A0A967YSU9-F1
#
_cell.length_a   1.000
_cell.length_b   1.000
_cell.length_c   1.000
_cell.angle_alpha   90.00
_cell.angle_beta   90.00
_cell.angle_gamma   90.00
#
_symmetry.space_group_name_H-M   'P 1'
#
loop_
_entity.id
_entity.type
_entity.pdbx_description
1 polymer ?
#
loop_
_entity_poly.entity_id
_entity_poly.type
_entity_poly.pdbx_seq_one_letter_code
_entity_poly.pdbx_strand_id
1 'polypeptide(L)' 'MSEVELRKKYGVTLLAIRRDKEILSNPGADTRIEAGDILVLLARIGKLADITTLLQEGDVQK' A
#
# COMPACT_ATOMS: atom_id res chain seq x y z
N MET A 1 -17.06 -4.85 -5.19
CA MET A 1 -16.79 -4.70 -3.75
C MET A 1 -15.35 -5.13 -3.48
N SER A 2 -14.41 -4.34 -3.96
CA SER A 2 -12.99 -4.61 -3.76
C SER A 2 -12.45 -3.27 -3.28
N GLU A 3 -12.61 -3.00 -1.99
CA GLU A 3 -11.85 -1.97 -1.31
C GLU A 3 -10.74 -2.75 -0.64
N VAL A 4 -9.52 -2.49 -1.09
CA VAL A 4 -8.29 -3.15 -0.68
C VAL A 4 -8.35 -3.45 0.82
N GLU A 5 -8.22 -4.74 1.18
CA GLU A 5 -8.37 -5.23 2.55
C GLU A 5 -7.43 -4.55 3.56
N LEU A 6 -6.50 -3.71 3.10
CA LEU A 6 -5.70 -2.77 3.90
C LEU A 6 -6.54 -1.93 4.85
N ARG A 7 -7.68 -1.37 4.42
CA ARG A 7 -8.50 -0.52 5.29
C ARG A 7 -9.19 -1.33 6.38
N LYS A 8 -9.76 -2.48 6.02
CA LYS A 8 -10.48 -3.35 6.96
C LYS A 8 -9.54 -4.06 7.93
N LYS A 9 -8.38 -4.51 7.47
CA LYS A 9 -7.46 -5.36 8.24
C LYS A 9 -6.43 -4.57 9.03
N TYR A 10 -6.00 -3.40 8.52
CA TYR A 10 -4.90 -2.64 9.12
C TYR A 10 -5.25 -1.17 9.40
N GLY A 11 -6.42 -0.68 8.97
CA GLY A 11 -6.83 0.70 9.18
C GLY A 11 -6.04 1.70 8.35
N VAL A 12 -5.53 1.26 7.20
CA VAL A 12 -4.68 2.07 6.32
C VAL A 12 -5.32 2.20 4.94
N THR A 13 -5.26 3.41 4.40
CA THR A 13 -5.77 3.76 3.08
C THR A 13 -4.61 4.04 2.14
N LEU A 14 -4.56 3.37 0.98
CA LEU A 14 -3.65 3.70 -0.10
C LEU A 14 -4.22 4.88 -0.89
N LEU A 15 -3.55 6.03 -0.86
CA LEU A 15 -3.99 7.26 -1.52
C LEU A 15 -3.51 7.33 -2.97
N ALA A 16 -2.25 6.94 -3.19
CA ALA A 16 -1.62 6.99 -4.49
C ALA A 16 -0.45 6.01 -4.59
N ILE A 17 -0.13 5.63 -5.82
CA ILE A 17 1.11 4.95 -6.19
C ILE A 17 1.88 5.88 -7.10
N ARG A 18 3.15 6.14 -6.79
CA ARG A 18 4.05 6.80 -7.71
C ARG A 18 4.94 5.74 -8.35
N ARG A 19 4.84 5.64 -9.68
CA ARG A 19 5.64 4.75 -10.50
C ARG A 19 6.47 5.62 -11.43
N ASP A 20 7.79 5.60 -11.23
CA ASP A 20 8.73 6.47 -11.94
C ASP A 20 8.35 7.97 -11.85
N LYS A 21 7.85 8.53 -12.95
CA LYS A 21 7.44 9.93 -13.10
C LYS A 21 5.93 10.12 -13.07
N GLU A 22 5.15 9.04 -13.02
CA GLU A 22 3.70 9.07 -13.01
C GLU A 22 3.13 8.85 -11.60
N ILE A 23 2.00 9.48 -11.33
CA ILE A 23 1.26 9.33 -10.07
C ILE A 23 -0.12 8.76 -10.38
N LEU A 24 -0.31 7.51 -10.00
CA LEU A 24 -1.59 6.79 -10.04
C LEU A 24 -2.37 7.18 -8.79
N SER A 25 -3.29 8.12 -8.94
CA SER A 25 -4.14 8.62 -7.84
C SER A 25 -5.35 7.70 -7.65
N ASN A 26 -5.70 7.43 -6.39
CA ASN A 26 -6.82 6.55 -6.03
C ASN A 26 -6.78 5.19 -6.74
N PRO A 27 -5.72 4.39 -6.51
CA PRO A 27 -5.58 3.08 -7.12
C PRO A 27 -6.79 2.20 -6.77
N GLY A 28 -7.45 1.66 -7.79
CA GLY A 28 -8.52 0.67 -7.61
C GLY A 28 -7.97 -0.62 -7.00
N ALA A 29 -8.84 -1.49 -6.47
CA ALA A 29 -8.36 -2.70 -5.81
C ALA A 29 -7.69 -3.74 -6.72
N ASP A 30 -7.87 -3.60 -8.04
CA ASP A 30 -7.17 -4.43 -9.02
C ASP A 30 -5.77 -3.88 -9.36
N THR A 31 -5.40 -2.73 -8.77
CA THR A 31 -4.07 -2.12 -8.97
C THR A 31 -3.01 -2.99 -8.32
N ARG A 32 -2.12 -3.52 -9.15
CA ARG A 32 -0.97 -4.30 -8.69
C ARG A 32 0.19 -3.38 -8.33
N ILE A 33 0.76 -3.63 -7.16
CA ILE A 33 1.98 -2.99 -6.71
C ILE A 33 3.15 -3.73 -7.37
N GLU A 34 4.07 -2.98 -7.95
CA GLU A 34 5.26 -3.48 -8.63
C GLU A 34 6.53 -3.03 -7.90
N ALA A 35 7.63 -3.74 -8.14
CA ALA A 35 8.92 -3.35 -7.56
C ALA A 35 9.34 -1.97 -8.08
N GLY A 36 9.74 -1.09 -7.16
CA GLY A 36 10.07 0.31 -7.47
C GLY A 36 8.90 1.29 -7.27
N ASP A 37 7.69 0.80 -7.01
CA ASP A 37 6.56 1.66 -6.65
C ASP A 37 6.78 2.34 -5.30
N ILE A 38 6.47 3.64 -5.27
CA ILE A 38 6.40 4.41 -4.03
C ILE A 38 4.92 4.54 -3.63
N LEU A 39 4.56 3.93 -2.51
CA LEU A 39 3.19 3.93 -2.00
C LEU A 39 2.96 5.11 -1.05
N VAL A 40 1.90 5.88 -1.31
CA VAL A 40 1.45 6.95 -0.40
C VAL A 40 0.30 6.40 0.44
N LEU A 41 0.57 6.16 1.71
CA LEU A 41 -0.36 5.55 2.65
C LEU A 41 -0.84 6.57 3.68
N LEU A 42 -2.11 6.47 4.06
CA LEU A 42 -2.70 7.19 5.19
C LEU A 42 -3.11 6.19 6.26
N ALA A 43 -2.50 6.28 7.43
CA ALA A 43 -2.78 5.41 8.57
C ALA A 43 -2.99 6.22 9.85
N ARG A 44 -3.65 5.62 10.84
CA ARG A 44 -3.60 6.15 12.22
C ARG A 44 -2.18 5.95 12.78
N ILE A 45 -1.71 6.91 13.58
CA ILE A 45 -0.34 6.93 14.12
C ILE A 45 0.03 5.60 14.81
N GLY A 46 -0.88 5.01 15.59
CA GLY A 46 -0.66 3.72 16.27
C GLY A 46 -0.60 2.49 15.37
N LYS A 47 -0.83 2.63 14.05
CA LYS A 47 -0.83 1.56 13.05
C LYS A 47 0.31 1.67 12.03
N LEU A 48 1.11 2.74 12.08
CA LEU A 48 2.26 2.92 11.18
C LEU A 48 3.35 1.87 11.44
N ALA A 49 3.59 1.50 12.70
CA ALA A 49 4.59 0.50 13.08
C ALA A 49 4.27 -0.91 12.54
N ASP A 50 2.98 -1.27 12.47
CA ASP A 50 2.54 -2.57 11.94
C ASP A 50 2.81 -2.69 10.44
N ILE A 51 2.74 -1.58 9.69
CA ILE A 51 2.92 -1.58 8.23
C ILE A 51 4.38 -1.64 7.81
N THR A 52 5.29 -0.99 8.54
CA THR A 52 6.71 -1.03 8.19
C THR A 52 7.26 -2.45 8.19
N THR A 53 6.78 -3.30 9.11
CA THR A 53 7.14 -4.72 9.16
C THR A 53 6.59 -5.50 7.96
N LEU A 54 5.33 -5.26 7.58
CA LEU A 54 4.69 -5.93 6.44
C LEU A 54 5.34 -5.58 5.10
N LEU A 55 5.80 -4.32 4.95
CA LEU A 55 6.51 -3.86 3.74
C LEU A 55 7.96 -4.36 3.69
N GLN A 56 8.56 -4.72 4.85
CA GLN A 56 9.87 -5.36 4.92
C GLN A 56 9.80 -6.87 4.68
N GLU A 57 8.68 -7.52 5.01
CA GLU A 57 8.43 -8.95 4.71
C GLU A 57 8.07 -9.24 3.24
N GLY A 58 8.24 -8.26 2.35
CA GLY A 58 8.17 -8.44 0.89
C GLY A 58 9.37 -9.19 0.28
N ASP A 59 10.24 -9.77 1.11
CA ASP A 59 11.39 -10.57 0.66
C ASP A 59 10.92 -11.98 0.28
N VAL A 60 10.81 -12.19 -1.04
CA VAL A 60 10.94 -13.49 -1.74
C VAL A 60 10.05 -14.61 -1.18
N GLN A 61 8.79 -14.65 -1.61
CA GLN A 61 8.15 -15.96 -1.80
C GLN A 61 8.76 -16.61 -3.04
N LYS A 62 9.69 -17.51 -2.73
CA LYS A 62 10.30 -18.52 -3.59
C LYS A 62 9.25 -19.43 -4.22
#